data_AF-A0A257RQP9-F1
#
_entry.id   AF-A0A257RQP9-F1
#
_cell.length_a   1.000
_cell.length_b   1.000
_cell.length_c   1.000
_cell.angle_alpha   90.00
_cell.angle_beta   90.00
_cell.angle_gamma   90.00
#
_symmetry.space_group_name_H-M   'P 1'
#
loop_
_entity.id
_entity.type
_entity.pdbx_description
1 polymer ?
#
loop_
_entity_poly.entity_id
_entity_poly.type
_entity_poly.pdbx_seq_one_letter_code
_entity_poly.pdbx_strand_id
1 'polypeptide(L)'
;MSLSGGTSFKDFIGGGTTGIVGLLNTLVVPVIFALAFGVFVWGVVNYFFLSGGDETKRAEGQKFVLWGLLGLVLLFSVWGFVNILLSTLGLV
;
A
#
# COMPACT_ATOMS: atom_id res chain seq x y z
N MET A 1 18.84 -1.07 -39.61
CA MET A 1 18.76 0.34 -39.18
C MET A 1 17.30 0.62 -38.86
N SER A 2 16.90 0.45 -37.60
CA SER A 2 15.53 0.69 -37.13
C SER A 2 15.40 2.18 -36.79
N LEU A 3 14.40 2.83 -37.36
CA LEU A 3 14.15 4.26 -37.20
C LEU A 3 13.71 4.55 -35.76
N SER A 4 14.66 5.10 -35.00
CA SER A 4 14.42 6.00 -33.87
C SER A 4 13.41 7.07 -34.30
N GLY A 5 12.25 7.19 -33.63
CA GLY A 5 11.34 8.30 -33.93
C GLY A 5 9.93 8.28 -33.36
N GLY A 6 9.60 7.45 -32.37
CA GLY A 6 8.29 7.52 -31.75
C GLY A 6 8.34 7.08 -30.30
N THR A 7 8.37 8.04 -29.37
CA THR A 7 7.98 7.83 -27.97
C THR A 7 6.53 7.35 -27.96
N SER A 8 6.31 6.05 -28.11
CA SER A 8 4.97 5.49 -28.20
C SER A 8 4.32 5.60 -26.83
N PHE A 9 3.03 5.93 -26.78
CA PHE A 9 2.24 6.01 -25.54
C PHE A 9 2.47 4.76 -24.66
N LYS A 10 2.62 3.58 -25.29
CA LYS A 10 3.02 2.32 -24.66
C LYS A 10 4.31 2.40 -23.83
N ASP A 11 5.32 3.17 -24.21
CA ASP A 11 6.55 3.37 -23.42
C ASP A 11 6.33 4.31 -22.21
N PHE A 12 5.32 5.21 -22.31
CA PHE A 12 4.94 6.13 -21.24
C PHE A 12 4.06 5.45 -20.16
N ILE A 13 3.09 4.63 -20.60
CA ILE A 13 2.21 3.83 -19.72
C ILE A 13 2.75 2.43 -19.37
N GLY A 14 3.78 1.94 -20.05
CA GLY A 14 4.52 0.74 -19.66
C GLY A 14 4.33 -0.48 -20.56
N GLY A 15 5.11 -0.57 -21.64
CA GLY A 15 5.59 -1.83 -22.19
C GLY A 15 6.79 -2.28 -21.35
N GLY A 16 6.55 -2.68 -20.10
CA GLY A 16 7.58 -3.12 -19.15
C GLY A 16 7.86 -2.17 -17.99
N THR A 17 8.98 -2.40 -17.30
CA THR A 17 9.42 -1.81 -16.01
C THR A 17 9.83 -0.33 -16.05
N THR A 18 9.79 0.33 -17.22
CA THR A 18 10.36 1.68 -17.42
C THR A 18 9.31 2.81 -17.40
N GLY A 19 8.01 2.48 -17.42
CA GLY A 19 6.92 3.47 -17.41
C GLY A 19 6.56 4.01 -16.03
N ILE A 20 5.74 5.07 -15.97
CA ILE A 20 5.24 5.68 -14.71
C ILE A 20 4.56 4.65 -13.80
N VAL A 21 3.86 3.68 -14.39
CA VAL A 21 3.22 2.58 -13.65
C VAL A 21 4.25 1.66 -12.98
N GLY A 22 5.40 1.40 -13.62
CA GLY A 22 6.49 0.59 -13.05
C GLY A 22 7.19 1.26 -11.88
N LEU A 23 7.39 2.58 -11.96
CA LEU A 23 7.93 3.40 -10.85
C LEU A 23 6.97 3.42 -9.66
N LEU A 24 5.67 3.61 -9.90
CA LEU A 24 4.67 3.62 -8.83
C LEU A 24 4.57 2.24 -8.13
N ASN A 25 4.61 1.15 -8.90
CA ASN A 25 4.52 -0.19 -8.32
C ASN A 25 5.80 -0.60 -7.56
N THR A 26 6.97 -0.14 -7.99
CA THR A 26 8.26 -0.51 -7.36
C THR A 26 8.59 0.36 -6.15
N LEU A 27 8.17 1.63 -6.12
CA LEU A 27 8.51 2.57 -5.05
C LEU A 27 7.31 2.95 -4.19
N VAL A 28 6.21 3.41 -4.80
CA VAL A 28 5.10 4.01 -4.05
C VAL A 28 4.34 2.97 -3.25
N VAL A 29 4.04 1.83 -3.87
CA VAL A 29 3.37 0.70 -3.23
C VAL A 29 4.11 0.23 -1.97
N PRO A 30 5.38 -0.23 -2.04
CA PRO A 30 6.04 -0.79 -0.88
C PRO A 30 6.29 0.25 0.21
N VAL A 31 6.50 1.53 -0.16
CA VAL A 31 6.67 2.62 0.83
C VAL A 31 5.37 2.87 1.60
N ILE A 32 4.22 2.95 0.93
CA ILE A 32 2.92 3.11 1.61
C ILE A 32 2.62 1.88 2.47
N PHE A 33 2.93 0.67 1.98
CA PHE A 33 2.77 -0.56 2.73
C PHE A 33 3.62 -0.55 4.02
N ALA A 34 4.89 -0.16 3.91
CA ALA A 34 5.80 -0.08 5.04
C ALA A 34 5.37 0.97 6.07
N LEU A 35 4.92 2.15 5.63
CA LEU A 35 4.41 3.19 6.52
C LEU A 35 3.12 2.75 7.22
N ALA A 36 2.16 2.19 6.49
CA ALA A 36 0.91 1.70 7.05
C ALA A 36 1.14 0.56 8.05
N PHE A 37 2.01 -0.39 7.70
CA PHE A 37 2.40 -1.48 8.59
C PHE A 37 3.13 -0.96 9.83
N GLY A 38 4.03 0.03 9.69
CA GLY A 38 4.71 0.66 10.81
C GLY A 38 3.75 1.35 11.78
N VAL A 39 2.79 2.13 11.26
CA VAL A 39 1.74 2.78 12.07
C VAL A 39 0.84 1.74 12.75
N PHE A 40 0.50 0.65 12.05
CA PHE A 40 -0.28 -0.45 12.62
C PHE A 40 0.46 -1.10 13.80
N VAL A 41 1.74 -1.47 13.62
CA VAL A 41 2.56 -2.06 14.69
C VAL A 41 2.71 -1.10 15.88
N TRP A 42 2.95 0.18 15.63
CA TRP A 42 3.01 1.20 16.68
C TRP A 42 1.69 1.32 17.45
N GLY A 43 0.56 1.33 16.75
CA GLY A 43 -0.77 1.37 17.37
C GLY A 43 -1.06 0.15 18.26
N VAL A 44 -0.70 -1.05 17.80
CA VAL A 44 -0.86 -2.30 18.58
C VAL A 44 0.04 -2.29 19.82
N VAL A 45 1.31 -1.91 19.68
CA VAL A 45 2.25 -1.84 20.81
C VAL A 45 1.80 -0.82 21.84
N ASN A 46 1.40 0.38 21.40
CA ASN A 46 0.91 1.42 22.30
C ASN A 46 -0.35 0.96 23.05
N TYR A 47 -1.27 0.27 22.37
CA TYR A 47 -2.47 -0.26 23.03
C TYR A 47 -2.17 -1.39 24.02
N PHE A 48 -1.40 -2.40 23.62
CA PHE A 48 -1.18 -3.58 24.44
C PHE A 48 -0.21 -3.33 25.62
N PHE A 49 0.83 -2.51 25.42
CA PHE A 49 1.87 -2.31 26.44
C PHE A 49 1.62 -1.09 27.34
N LEU A 50 0.99 0.00 26.85
CA LEU A 50 0.81 1.24 27.64
C LEU A 50 -0.59 1.39 28.26
N SER A 51 -1.60 0.66 27.78
CA SER A 51 -2.99 0.79 28.27
C SER A 51 -3.46 -0.31 29.24
N GLY A 52 -2.56 -1.18 29.71
CA GLY A 52 -2.92 -2.35 30.52
C GLY A 52 -3.52 -2.06 31.92
N GLY A 53 -3.36 -0.83 32.44
CA GLY A 53 -3.73 -0.49 33.83
C GLY A 53 -4.95 0.41 34.02
N ASP A 54 -5.52 1.00 32.96
CA ASP A 54 -6.54 2.07 33.08
C ASP A 54 -7.73 1.80 32.13
N GLU A 55 -8.95 1.69 32.67
CA GLU A 55 -10.16 1.35 31.90
C GLU A 55 -10.48 2.36 30.79
N THR A 56 -10.21 3.65 31.03
CA THR A 56 -10.40 4.73 30.05
C THR A 56 -9.46 4.60 28.86
N LYS A 57 -8.19 4.27 29.08
CA LYS A 57 -7.21 4.03 28.00
C LYS A 57 -7.48 2.75 27.22
N ARG A 58 -8.21 1.81 27.84
CA ARG A 58 -8.64 0.57 27.20
C ARG A 58 -9.70 0.85 26.13
N ALA A 59 -10.71 1.66 26.43
CA ALA A 59 -11.75 2.04 25.46
C ALA A 59 -11.18 2.85 24.29
N GLU A 60 -10.23 3.75 24.56
CA GLU A 60 -9.59 4.58 23.55
C GLU A 60 -8.69 3.74 22.62
N GLY A 61 -7.95 2.80 23.19
CA GLY A 61 -7.09 1.94 22.39
C GLY A 61 -7.84 0.84 21.62
N GLN A 62 -9.01 0.38 22.08
CA GLN A 62 -9.92 -0.44 21.25
C GLN A 62 -10.32 0.29 19.97
N LYS A 63 -10.68 1.58 20.08
CA LYS A 63 -10.97 2.41 18.91
C LYS A 63 -9.72 2.53 18.02
N PHE A 64 -8.55 2.75 18.60
CA PHE A 64 -7.30 2.88 17.84
C PHE A 64 -6.95 1.60 17.05
N VAL A 65 -7.11 0.42 17.67
CA VAL A 65 -6.91 -0.87 17.00
C VAL A 65 -7.93 -1.09 15.88
N LEU A 66 -9.21 -0.72 16.10
CA LEU A 66 -10.23 -0.79 15.06
C LEU A 66 -9.89 0.10 13.86
N TRP A 67 -9.43 1.33 14.10
CA TRP A 67 -8.96 2.23 13.03
C TRP A 67 -7.72 1.67 12.32
N GLY A 68 -6.78 1.07 13.05
CA GLY A 68 -5.61 0.40 12.46
C GLY A 68 -5.99 -0.81 11.60
N LEU A 69 -6.92 -1.64 12.07
CA LEU A 69 -7.44 -2.79 11.33
C LEU A 69 -8.20 -2.36 10.07
N LEU A 70 -9.02 -1.31 10.15
CA LEU A 70 -9.68 -0.70 9.00
C LEU A 70 -8.66 -0.21 7.96
N GLY A 71 -7.58 0.43 8.42
CA GLY A 71 -6.48 0.87 7.56
C GLY A 71 -5.80 -0.31 6.85
N LEU A 72 -5.56 -1.41 7.56
CA LEU A 72 -4.97 -2.63 6.99
C LEU A 72 -5.89 -3.24 5.90
N VAL A 73 -7.18 -3.40 6.22
CA VAL A 73 -8.16 -3.98 5.29
C VAL A 73 -8.32 -3.12 4.02
N LEU A 74 -8.39 -1.80 4.17
CA LEU A 74 -8.46 -0.89 3.01
C LEU A 74 -7.21 -0.98 2.14
N LEU A 75 -6.03 -1.05 2.76
CA LEU A 75 -4.78 -1.17 2.03
C LEU A 75 -4.73 -2.46 1.21
N PHE A 76 -5.06 -3.59 1.82
CA PHE A 76 -5.16 -4.87 1.09
C PHE A 76 -6.26 -4.87 0.02
N SER A 77 -7.39 -4.21 0.28
CA SER A 77 -8.50 -4.12 -0.68
C SER A 77 -8.11 -3.36 -1.94
N VAL A 78 -7.53 -2.16 -1.78
CA VAL A 78 -7.07 -1.34 -2.91
C VAL A 78 -5.94 -2.05 -3.66
N TRP A 79 -4.99 -2.63 -2.93
CA TRP A 79 -3.84 -3.28 -3.58
C TRP A 79 -4.21 -4.59 -4.28
N GLY A 80 -5.07 -5.40 -3.66
CA GLY A 80 -5.61 -6.61 -4.29
C GLY A 80 -6.38 -6.30 -5.56
N PHE A 81 -7.17 -5.23 -5.57
CA PHE A 81 -7.85 -4.76 -6.78
C PHE A 81 -6.84 -4.34 -7.86
N VAL A 82 -5.83 -3.55 -7.49
CA VAL A 82 -4.76 -3.15 -8.41
C VAL A 82 -4.03 -4.37 -9.00
N ASN A 83 -3.73 -5.39 -8.19
CA ASN A 83 -3.07 -6.61 -8.66
C ASN A 83 -3.90 -7.36 -9.71
N ILE A 84 -5.22 -7.47 -9.50
CA ILE A 84 -6.13 -8.09 -10.47
C ILE A 84 -6.16 -7.29 -11.77
N LEU A 85 -6.22 -5.96 -11.71
CA LEU A 85 -6.17 -5.12 -12.91
C LEU A 85 -4.84 -5.28 -13.66
N LEU A 86 -3.71 -5.27 -12.95
CA LEU A 86 -2.39 -5.45 -13.55
C LEU A 86 -2.26 -6.83 -14.21
N SER A 87 -2.75 -7.89 -13.56
CA SER A 87 -2.77 -9.25 -14.11
C SER A 87 -3.66 -9.34 -15.35
N THR A 88 -4.83 -8.70 -15.33
CA THR A 88 -5.75 -8.66 -16.48
C THR A 88 -5.16 -7.90 -17.67
N LEU A 89 -4.33 -6.89 -17.40
CA LEU A 89 -3.63 -6.10 -18.42
C LEU A 89 -2.30 -6.74 -18.88
N GLY A 90 -1.90 -7.88 -18.31
CA GLY A 90 -0.65 -8.59 -18.64
C GLY A 90 0.62 -7.87 -18.19
N LEU A 91 0.52 -7.03 -17.16
CA LEU A 91 1.61 -6.20 -16.62
C LEU A 91 2.31 -6.84 -15.40
N VAL A 92 1.79 -7.98 -14.93
CA VAL A 92 2.30 -8.81 -13.82
C VAL A 92 2.46 -10.24 -14.31
#